data_AF-A0A7Y5NSY0-F1
#
_entry.id   AF-A0A7Y5NSY0-F1
#
_cell.length_a   1.000
_cell.length_b   1.000
_cell.length_c   1.000
_cell.angle_alpha   90.00
_cell.angle_beta   90.00
_cell.angle_gamma   90.00
#
_symmetry.space_group_name_H-M   'P 1'
#
loop_
_entity.id
_entity.type
_entity.pdbx_description
1 polymer ?
#
loop_
_entity_poly.entity_id
_entity_poly.type
_entity_poly.pdbx_seq_one_letter_code
_entity_poly.pdbx_strand_id
1 'polypeptide(L)'
;MVMRSQPRAVTGGRADRTFYREVQRTAALGTLTEARSAAAAVVGALGDFLARDEAEAVARVVPSDLSALLHSHARGTPPPATLDTVARDVEDREEIPFGFAIEHTLAVCEAIGARLAPDARQRLVSDLPADLGRAFRRRELGRPTRRSHERTQSEPRRTLAEGNPASLHPLSEAAPKGAQSGSVAEPNPHADTKLSSARGLTQERFGDTLAEGDPPAPKRTVSRAH
;
A
#
# COMPACT_ATOMS: atom_id res chain seq x y z
N MET A 1 34.41 7.90 -9.97
CA MET A 1 34.50 6.48 -9.56
C MET A 1 33.43 6.25 -8.49
N VAL A 2 32.20 5.95 -8.93
CA VAL A 2 31.05 5.78 -8.03
C VAL A 2 31.07 4.35 -7.50
N MET A 3 31.46 4.18 -6.24
CA MET A 3 31.36 2.90 -5.55
C MET A 3 29.88 2.56 -5.36
N ARG A 4 29.35 1.72 -6.25
CA ARG A 4 28.09 1.02 -6.02
C ARG A 4 28.32 0.04 -4.87
N SER A 5 27.87 0.43 -3.69
CA SER A 5 27.86 -0.41 -2.50
C SER A 5 26.99 -1.63 -2.79
N GLN A 6 27.61 -2.81 -2.91
CA GLN A 6 26.86 -4.06 -3.12
C GLN A 6 26.19 -4.47 -1.80
N PRO A 7 24.93 -4.95 -1.84
CA PRO A 7 24.26 -5.44 -0.64
C PRO A 7 24.93 -6.72 -0.15
N ARG A 8 25.43 -6.68 1.09
CA ARG A 8 25.94 -7.88 1.78
C ARG A 8 24.84 -8.94 1.84
N ALA A 9 25.15 -10.15 1.37
CA ALA A 9 24.28 -11.31 1.49
C ALA A 9 24.03 -11.59 2.98
N VAL A 10 22.84 -11.24 3.45
CA VAL A 10 22.40 -11.52 4.81
C VAL A 10 22.07 -13.00 4.89
N THR A 11 22.87 -13.74 5.64
CA THR A 11 22.65 -15.13 6.04
C THR A 11 21.47 -15.22 6.99
N GLY A 12 20.28 -14.88 6.51
CA GLY A 12 19.04 -15.10 7.24
C GLY A 12 18.70 -16.59 7.23
N GLY A 13 18.48 -17.16 8.42
CA GLY A 13 18.11 -18.57 8.56
C GLY A 13 16.74 -18.88 7.94
N ARG A 14 16.35 -20.16 7.90
CA ARG A 14 15.01 -20.58 7.44
C ARG A 14 13.89 -19.83 8.19
N ALA A 15 14.08 -19.56 9.48
CA ALA A 15 13.14 -18.82 10.33
C ALA A 15 12.97 -17.35 9.88
N ASP A 16 14.04 -16.69 9.45
CA ASP A 16 13.99 -15.29 8.99
C ASP A 16 13.20 -15.19 7.68
N ARG A 17 13.46 -16.11 6.75
CA ARG A 17 12.71 -16.16 5.49
C ARG A 17 11.21 -16.42 5.70
N THR A 18 10.85 -17.22 6.70
CA THR A 18 9.43 -17.46 7.05
C THR A 18 8.76 -16.18 7.54
N PHE A 19 9.43 -15.38 8.36
CA PHE A 19 8.91 -14.09 8.84
C PHE A 19 8.58 -13.15 7.67
N TYR A 20 9.56 -12.94 6.77
CA TYR A 20 9.37 -12.05 5.62
C TYR A 20 8.28 -12.53 4.67
N ARG A 21 8.10 -13.85 4.50
CA ARG A 21 6.98 -14.41 3.72
C ARG A 21 5.63 -14.17 4.37
N GLU A 22 5.56 -14.21 5.69
CA GLU A 22 4.33 -13.91 6.42
C GLU A 22 3.94 -12.45 6.25
N VAL A 23 4.89 -11.53 6.47
CA VAL A 23 4.70 -10.09 6.21
C VAL A 23 4.29 -9.85 4.76
N GLN A 24 5.00 -10.45 3.80
CA GLN A 24 4.69 -10.34 2.37
C GLN A 24 3.24 -10.73 2.07
N ARG A 25 2.78 -11.86 2.61
CA ARG A 25 1.42 -12.35 2.39
C ARG A 25 0.37 -11.45 3.05
N THR A 26 0.61 -11.01 4.28
CA THR A 26 -0.36 -10.23 5.06
C THR A 26 -0.52 -8.80 4.51
N ALA A 27 0.57 -8.18 4.05
CA ALA A 27 0.56 -6.85 3.44
C ALA A 27 0.38 -6.87 1.91
N ALA A 28 0.12 -8.05 1.31
CA ALA A 28 -0.04 -8.22 -0.15
C ALA A 28 1.13 -7.65 -0.99
N LEU A 29 2.36 -7.75 -0.49
CA LEU A 29 3.55 -7.21 -1.13
C LEU A 29 4.03 -8.09 -2.29
N GLY A 30 4.49 -7.46 -3.37
CA GLY A 30 4.92 -8.15 -4.59
C GLY A 30 6.19 -8.98 -4.39
N THR A 31 7.09 -8.55 -3.50
CA THR A 31 8.39 -9.20 -3.32
C THR A 31 8.80 -9.38 -1.84
N LEU A 32 9.75 -10.30 -1.60
CA LEU A 32 10.38 -10.44 -0.28
C LEU A 32 11.25 -9.24 0.09
N THR A 33 11.79 -8.53 -0.90
CA THR A 33 12.59 -7.32 -0.68
C THR A 33 11.71 -6.20 -0.13
N GLU A 34 10.52 -6.00 -0.71
CA GLU A 34 9.51 -5.07 -0.19
C GLU A 34 9.10 -5.45 1.23
N ALA A 35 8.80 -6.74 1.48
CA ALA A 35 8.43 -7.21 2.82
C ALA A 35 9.54 -6.99 3.86
N ARG A 36 10.80 -7.11 3.47
CA ARG A 36 11.94 -6.82 4.34
C ARG A 36 12.11 -5.32 4.58
N SER A 37 11.92 -4.49 3.55
CA SER A 37 11.94 -3.03 3.66
C SER A 37 10.84 -2.55 4.62
N ALA A 38 9.61 -3.04 4.42
CA ALA A 38 8.48 -2.70 5.26
C ALA A 38 8.68 -3.16 6.72
N ALA A 39 9.16 -4.38 6.91
CA ALA A 39 9.48 -4.86 8.25
C ALA A 39 10.57 -4.03 8.92
N ALA A 40 11.60 -3.58 8.19
CA ALA A 40 12.65 -2.73 8.73
C ALA A 40 12.11 -1.35 9.14
N ALA A 41 11.28 -0.72 8.31
CA ALA A 41 10.68 0.57 8.64
C ALA A 41 9.78 0.48 9.87
N VAL A 42 8.88 -0.51 9.93
CA VAL A 42 7.98 -0.71 11.07
C VAL A 42 8.75 -1.05 12.35
N VAL A 43 9.75 -1.92 12.29
CA VAL A 43 10.56 -2.27 13.47
C VAL A 43 11.38 -1.07 13.94
N GLY A 44 11.94 -0.28 13.02
CA GLY A 44 12.63 0.96 13.36
C GLY A 44 11.70 1.95 14.07
N ALA A 45 10.50 2.16 13.52
CA ALA A 45 9.48 3.01 14.13
C ALA A 45 9.09 2.50 15.52
N LEU A 46 8.73 1.23 15.65
CA LEU A 46 8.42 0.61 16.95
C LEU A 46 9.55 0.79 17.95
N GLY A 47 10.81 0.69 17.52
CA GLY A 47 11.97 0.91 18.40
C GLY A 47 11.98 2.28 19.07
N ASP A 48 11.48 3.33 18.40
CA ASP A 48 11.43 4.68 18.97
C ASP A 48 10.26 4.88 19.95
N PHE A 49 9.25 3.99 19.93
CA PHE A 49 8.02 4.09 20.72
C PHE A 49 7.86 3.00 21.80
N LEU A 50 8.67 1.94 21.76
CA LEU A 50 8.63 0.88 22.76
C LEU A 50 9.57 1.21 23.92
N ALA A 51 9.13 0.90 25.15
CA ALA A 51 10.03 0.84 26.28
C ALA A 51 11.00 -0.34 26.13
N ARG A 52 12.11 -0.29 26.87
CA ARG A 52 13.25 -1.18 26.64
C ARG A 52 12.90 -2.66 26.82
N ASP A 53 12.10 -2.99 27.82
CA ASP A 53 11.76 -4.38 28.13
C ASP A 53 10.84 -5.00 27.06
N GLU A 54 9.91 -4.21 26.55
CA GLU A 54 9.02 -4.54 25.43
C GLU A 54 9.82 -4.70 24.13
N ALA A 55 10.75 -3.77 23.88
CA ALA A 55 11.66 -3.83 22.76
C ALA A 55 12.50 -5.12 22.81
N GLU A 56 13.08 -5.46 23.97
CA GLU A 56 13.83 -6.71 24.16
C GLU A 56 12.94 -7.96 23.93
N ALA A 57 11.66 -7.91 24.31
CA ALA A 57 10.73 -9.00 24.03
C ALA A 57 10.45 -9.18 22.53
N VAL A 58 10.25 -8.09 21.80
CA VAL A 58 10.07 -8.11 20.33
C VAL A 58 11.35 -8.55 19.64
N ALA A 59 12.51 -8.07 20.08
CA ALA A 59 13.82 -8.36 19.51
C ALA A 59 14.18 -9.86 19.51
N ARG A 60 13.60 -10.64 20.42
CA ARG A 60 13.79 -12.11 20.53
C ARG A 60 13.04 -12.91 19.47
N VAL A 61 12.03 -12.33 18.81
CA VAL A 61 11.16 -13.06 17.86
C VAL A 61 11.26 -12.58 16.41
N VAL A 62 11.88 -11.42 16.20
CA VAL A 62 12.16 -10.87 14.86
C VAL A 62 13.49 -11.41 14.28
N PRO A 63 13.66 -11.39 12.95
CA PRO A 63 14.94 -11.65 12.30
C PRO A 63 16.10 -10.84 12.90
N SER A 64 17.30 -11.41 12.88
CA SER A 64 18.49 -10.83 13.54
C SER A 64 18.86 -9.42 13.06
N ASP A 65 18.66 -9.14 11.77
CA ASP A 65 18.88 -7.81 11.20
C ASP A 65 17.90 -6.77 11.72
N LEU A 66 16.65 -7.16 11.97
CA LEU A 66 15.62 -6.32 12.59
C LEU A 66 15.84 -6.17 14.10
N SER A 67 16.32 -7.22 14.76
CA SER A 67 16.67 -7.19 16.19
C SER A 67 17.72 -6.12 16.47
N ALA A 68 18.79 -6.04 15.66
CA ALA A 68 19.81 -5.01 15.79
C ALA A 68 19.24 -3.59 15.58
N LEU A 69 18.35 -3.44 14.60
CA LEU A 69 17.69 -2.16 14.32
C LEU A 69 16.85 -1.70 15.53
N LEU A 70 16.04 -2.59 16.10
CA LEU A 70 15.17 -2.28 17.23
C LEU A 70 15.95 -1.83 18.47
N HIS A 71 17.06 -2.50 18.81
CA HIS A 71 17.94 -2.08 19.91
C HIS A 71 18.64 -0.73 19.66
N SER A 72 18.88 -0.39 18.38
CA SER A 72 19.51 0.89 18.04
C SER A 72 18.59 2.09 18.31
N HIS A 73 17.27 1.88 18.18
CA HIS A 73 16.20 2.87 18.34
C HIS A 73 15.64 2.94 19.77
N ALA A 74 15.54 1.82 20.49
CA ALA A 74 15.00 1.76 21.85
C ALA A 74 15.92 2.42 22.89
N ARG A 75 15.97 3.76 22.89
CA ARG A 75 16.80 4.58 23.76
C ARG A 75 15.96 5.55 24.58
N GLY A 76 16.07 5.42 25.90
CA GLY A 76 15.46 6.37 26.84
C GLY A 76 13.98 6.09 27.12
N THR A 77 13.26 7.14 27.51
CA THR A 77 11.82 7.05 27.78
C THR A 77 11.06 7.26 26.47
N PRO A 78 10.24 6.30 26.02
CA PRO A 78 9.52 6.43 24.77
C PRO A 78 8.49 7.56 24.84
N PRO A 79 8.24 8.28 23.73
CA PRO A 79 7.12 9.19 23.62
C PRO A 79 5.78 8.41 23.61
N PRO A 80 4.65 9.07 23.86
CA PRO A 80 3.34 8.44 23.73
C PRO A 80 3.12 7.91 22.31
N ALA A 81 2.70 6.65 22.20
CA ALA A 81 2.58 5.95 20.93
C ALA A 81 1.11 5.61 20.62
N THR A 82 0.64 5.95 19.43
CA THR A 82 -0.61 5.43 18.85
C THR A 82 -0.31 4.69 17.56
N LEU A 83 -1.30 3.96 17.03
CA LEU A 83 -1.15 3.33 15.71
C LEU A 83 -0.83 4.39 14.64
N ASP A 84 -1.50 5.55 14.72
CA ASP A 84 -1.31 6.65 13.76
C ASP A 84 0.09 7.28 13.87
N THR A 85 0.64 7.48 15.09
CA THR A 85 1.99 8.05 15.23
C THR A 85 3.06 7.10 14.72
N VAL A 86 2.92 5.80 14.99
CA VAL A 86 3.85 4.79 14.45
C VAL A 86 3.73 4.73 12.93
N ALA A 87 2.51 4.73 12.39
CA ALA A 87 2.31 4.68 10.94
C ALA A 87 2.82 5.92 10.21
N ARG A 88 2.78 7.12 10.82
CA ARG A 88 3.43 8.31 10.24
C ARG A 88 4.94 8.18 10.20
N ASP A 89 5.56 7.65 11.24
CA ASP A 89 7.00 7.40 11.23
C ASP A 89 7.39 6.34 10.17
N VAL A 90 6.52 5.35 9.93
CA VAL A 90 6.68 4.38 8.83
C VAL A 90 6.49 5.04 7.46
N GLU A 91 5.52 5.94 7.31
CA GLU A 91 5.29 6.75 6.11
C GLU A 91 6.57 7.48 5.70
N ASP A 92 7.18 8.18 6.66
CA ASP A 92 8.41 8.95 6.46
C ASP A 92 9.62 8.06 6.13
N ARG A 93 9.74 6.87 6.75
CA ARG A 93 10.85 5.94 6.51
C ARG A 93 10.79 5.20 5.18
N GLU A 94 9.59 4.85 4.72
CA GLU A 94 9.39 4.13 3.46
C GLU A 94 9.11 5.05 2.27
N GLU A 95 8.80 6.33 2.50
CA GLU A 95 8.38 7.29 1.47
C GLU A 95 7.13 6.79 0.70
N ILE A 96 6.16 6.24 1.43
CA ILE A 96 4.90 5.70 0.89
C ILE A 96 3.70 6.50 1.37
N PRO A 97 2.50 6.38 0.76
CA PRO A 97 1.29 6.99 1.31
C PRO A 97 0.87 6.39 2.66
N PHE A 98 0.39 7.23 3.60
CA PHE A 98 -0.07 6.85 4.94
C PHE A 98 -0.96 5.60 5.01
N GLY A 99 -1.88 5.40 4.05
CA GLY A 99 -2.75 4.22 4.01
C GLY A 99 -1.96 2.90 3.92
N PHE A 100 -0.90 2.87 3.12
CA PHE A 100 0.00 1.72 3.03
C PHE A 100 0.86 1.58 4.29
N ALA A 101 1.31 2.69 4.87
CA ALA A 101 2.06 2.67 6.12
C ALA A 101 1.26 2.05 7.27
N ILE A 102 -0.05 2.33 7.36
CA ILE A 102 -0.98 1.67 8.28
C ILE A 102 -1.03 0.16 8.01
N GLU A 103 -1.23 -0.25 6.75
CA GLU A 103 -1.29 -1.67 6.37
C GLU A 103 0.01 -2.42 6.71
N HIS A 104 1.17 -1.84 6.40
CA HIS A 104 2.48 -2.40 6.72
C HIS A 104 2.66 -2.54 8.23
N THR A 105 2.34 -1.49 8.98
CA THR A 105 2.41 -1.48 10.45
C THR A 105 1.60 -2.63 11.04
N LEU A 106 0.35 -2.77 10.58
CA LEU A 106 -0.55 -3.83 11.04
C LEU A 106 -0.04 -5.22 10.68
N ALA A 107 0.40 -5.43 9.44
CA ALA A 107 0.89 -6.72 8.97
C ALA A 107 2.15 -7.18 9.73
N VAL A 108 3.08 -6.26 9.99
CA VAL A 108 4.32 -6.55 10.72
C VAL A 108 4.04 -6.77 12.20
N CYS A 109 3.20 -5.93 12.85
CA CYS A 109 2.81 -6.13 14.25
C CYS A 109 2.10 -7.48 14.44
N GLU A 110 1.22 -7.86 13.51
CA GLU A 110 0.54 -9.15 13.54
C GLU A 110 1.54 -10.31 13.42
N ALA A 111 2.50 -10.23 12.50
CA ALA A 111 3.55 -11.25 12.33
C ALA A 111 4.45 -11.38 13.57
N ILE A 112 4.79 -10.26 14.23
CA ILE A 112 5.51 -10.25 15.51
C ILE A 112 4.66 -10.90 16.60
N GLY A 113 3.40 -10.49 16.72
CA GLY A 113 2.45 -10.98 17.72
C GLY A 113 2.19 -12.48 17.63
N ALA A 114 2.16 -13.03 16.41
CA ALA A 114 2.01 -14.46 16.16
C ALA A 114 3.20 -15.30 16.67
N ARG A 115 4.39 -14.69 16.81
CA ARG A 115 5.61 -15.36 17.27
C ARG A 115 5.92 -15.16 18.75
N LEU A 116 5.32 -14.15 19.38
CA LEU A 116 5.45 -13.94 20.82
C LEU A 116 4.77 -15.07 21.61
N ALA A 117 5.42 -15.49 22.69
CA ALA A 117 4.79 -16.35 23.69
C ALA A 117 3.52 -15.66 24.25
N PRO A 118 2.45 -16.39 24.59
CA PRO A 118 1.17 -15.81 25.02
C PRO A 118 1.32 -14.77 26.14
N ASP A 119 2.12 -15.08 27.18
CA ASP A 119 2.34 -14.19 28.32
C ASP A 119 3.17 -12.94 27.95
N ALA A 120 4.12 -13.07 27.02
CA ALA A 120 4.89 -11.94 26.52
C ALA A 120 4.02 -11.02 25.67
N ARG A 121 3.17 -11.59 24.82
CA ARG A 121 2.19 -10.82 24.03
C ARG A 121 1.16 -10.14 24.93
N GLN A 122 0.65 -10.82 25.96
CA GLN A 122 -0.33 -10.23 26.87
C GLN A 122 0.24 -9.03 27.63
N ARG A 123 1.48 -9.14 28.12
CA ARG A 123 2.19 -8.02 28.76
C ARG A 123 2.36 -6.85 27.79
N LEU A 124 2.99 -7.10 26.63
CA LEU A 124 3.18 -6.09 25.58
C LEU A 124 1.87 -5.35 25.23
N VAL A 125 0.77 -6.10 25.06
CA VAL A 125 -0.53 -5.51 24.71
C VAL A 125 -1.17 -4.73 25.85
N SER A 126 -0.86 -5.06 27.10
CA SER A 126 -1.37 -4.36 28.29
C SER A 126 -0.62 -3.05 28.55
N ASP A 127 0.66 -3.00 28.17
CA ASP A 127 1.53 -1.85 28.36
C ASP A 127 1.42 -0.82 27.21
N LEU A 128 0.86 -1.25 26.06
CA LEU A 128 0.63 -0.39 24.89
C LEU A 128 -0.77 0.24 24.87
N PRO A 129 -0.92 1.43 24.26
CA PRO A 129 -2.23 1.99 23.95
C PRO A 129 -3.09 1.04 23.11
N ALA A 130 -4.41 1.07 23.34
CA ALA A 130 -5.32 0.00 22.93
C ALA A 130 -5.36 -0.26 21.41
N ASP A 131 -5.18 0.77 20.61
CA ASP A 131 -5.11 0.72 19.15
C ASP A 131 -3.82 0.01 18.67
N LEU A 132 -2.67 0.41 19.20
CA LEU A 132 -1.38 -0.21 18.89
C LEU A 132 -1.28 -1.64 19.45
N GLY A 133 -1.75 -1.86 20.68
CA GLY A 133 -1.84 -3.19 21.30
C GLY A 133 -2.72 -4.16 20.50
N ARG A 134 -3.78 -3.67 19.85
CA ARG A 134 -4.59 -4.50 18.92
C ARG A 134 -3.82 -4.96 17.70
N ALA A 135 -2.85 -4.18 17.21
CA ALA A 135 -2.06 -4.53 16.03
C ALA A 135 -1.21 -5.81 16.24
N PHE A 136 -0.83 -6.12 17.47
CA PHE A 136 -0.10 -7.36 17.82
C PHE A 136 -1.00 -8.59 17.98
N ARG A 137 -2.31 -8.44 17.81
CA ARG A 137 -3.24 -9.57 17.84
C ARG A 137 -3.46 -10.05 16.42
N ARG A 138 -3.51 -11.37 16.23
CA ARG A 138 -3.94 -11.95 14.96
C ARG A 138 -5.30 -11.36 14.60
N ARG A 139 -5.42 -10.79 13.42
CA ARG A 139 -6.72 -10.37 12.91
C ARG A 139 -7.49 -11.64 12.64
N GLU A 140 -8.42 -11.96 13.54
CA GLU A 140 -9.55 -12.79 13.17
C GLU A 140 -10.31 -11.97 12.13
N LEU A 141 -9.94 -12.17 10.86
CA LEU A 141 -10.89 -12.02 9.78
C LEU A 141 -12.05 -12.93 10.20
N GLY A 142 -13.04 -12.35 10.87
CA GLY A 142 -14.25 -13.06 11.24
C GLY A 142 -14.63 -13.80 9.99
N ARG A 143 -14.82 -15.14 10.09
CA ARG A 143 -15.27 -15.96 8.96
C ARG A 143 -16.26 -15.09 8.24
N PRO A 144 -16.07 -14.77 6.94
CA PRO A 144 -17.01 -13.91 6.24
C PRO A 144 -18.34 -14.50 6.62
N THR A 145 -19.13 -13.75 7.40
CA THR A 145 -20.47 -14.22 7.73
C THR A 145 -20.98 -14.50 6.35
N ARG A 146 -21.21 -15.79 6.03
CA ARG A 146 -21.92 -16.10 4.82
C ARG A 146 -23.14 -15.24 5.03
N ARG A 147 -23.23 -14.12 4.32
CA ARG A 147 -24.49 -13.46 4.15
C ARG A 147 -25.21 -14.59 3.47
N SER A 148 -25.93 -15.35 4.28
CA SER A 148 -27.04 -16.11 3.82
C SER A 148 -27.89 -15.00 3.24
N HIS A 149 -27.63 -14.69 1.96
CA HIS A 149 -28.71 -14.56 1.03
C HIS A 149 -29.42 -15.89 1.16
N GLU A 150 -30.21 -16.02 2.24
CA GLU A 150 -31.41 -16.80 2.23
C GLU A 150 -32.10 -16.28 1.00
N ARG A 151 -31.85 -16.97 -0.12
CA ARG A 151 -32.71 -16.89 -1.26
C ARG A 151 -34.01 -17.39 -0.68
N THR A 152 -34.81 -16.45 -0.20
CA THR A 152 -36.25 -16.62 -0.07
C THR A 152 -36.66 -17.35 -1.32
N GLN A 153 -37.18 -18.54 -1.08
CA GLN A 153 -37.45 -19.55 -2.08
C GLN A 153 -38.05 -18.88 -3.31
N SER A 154 -37.34 -19.03 -4.43
CA SER A 154 -37.78 -18.86 -5.81
C SER A 154 -39.22 -18.36 -5.99
N GLU A 155 -39.45 -17.06 -5.83
CA GLU A 155 -40.54 -16.41 -6.56
C GLU A 155 -40.25 -16.58 -8.06
N PRO A 156 -41.26 -16.89 -8.89
CA PRO A 156 -41.07 -17.10 -10.32
C PRO A 156 -40.35 -15.90 -10.92
N ARG A 157 -39.31 -16.18 -11.72
CA ARG A 157 -38.44 -15.20 -12.37
C ARG A 157 -39.27 -14.21 -13.20
N ARG A 158 -39.68 -13.10 -12.58
CA ARG A 158 -40.20 -11.94 -13.29
C ARG A 158 -39.01 -11.14 -13.78
N THR A 159 -38.84 -11.13 -15.09
CA THR A 159 -37.78 -10.35 -15.73
C THR A 159 -38.03 -8.86 -15.48
N LEU A 160 -36.99 -8.02 -15.52
CA LEU A 160 -37.10 -6.56 -15.38
C LEU A 160 -38.12 -5.91 -16.35
N ALA A 161 -38.56 -6.64 -17.37
CA ALA A 161 -39.60 -6.24 -18.30
C ALA A 161 -41.02 -6.25 -17.69
N GLU A 162 -41.28 -6.95 -16.60
CA GLU A 162 -42.65 -7.12 -16.09
C GLU A 162 -43.15 -5.98 -15.18
N GLY A 163 -42.27 -5.05 -14.80
CA GLY A 163 -42.64 -3.90 -13.99
C GLY A 163 -43.15 -4.27 -12.58
N ASN A 164 -43.27 -3.27 -11.72
CA ASN A 164 -43.90 -3.45 -10.40
C ASN A 164 -45.43 -3.54 -10.61
N PRO A 165 -46.14 -4.60 -10.15
CA PRO A 165 -47.57 -4.76 -10.38
C PRO A 165 -48.44 -3.65 -9.76
N ALA A 166 -47.89 -2.85 -8.83
CA ALA A 166 -48.55 -1.68 -8.27
C ALA A 166 -48.24 -0.37 -9.03
N SER A 167 -47.42 -0.40 -10.07
CA SER A 167 -47.18 0.77 -10.91
C SER A 167 -48.32 0.94 -11.90
N LEU A 168 -49.00 2.09 -11.85
CA LEU A 168 -49.98 2.50 -12.87
C LEU A 168 -49.34 2.79 -14.24
N HIS A 169 -48.01 2.74 -14.33
CA HIS A 169 -47.23 2.97 -15.54
C HIS A 169 -46.08 1.95 -15.61
N PRO A 170 -46.31 0.73 -16.13
CA PRO A 170 -45.23 -0.22 -16.36
C PRO A 170 -44.22 0.39 -17.36
N LEU A 171 -42.92 0.10 -17.18
CA LEU A 171 -41.86 0.61 -18.08
C LEU A 171 -42.09 0.22 -19.54
N SER A 172 -42.83 -0.85 -19.81
CA SER A 172 -43.28 -1.29 -21.14
C SER A 172 -44.20 -0.28 -21.84
N GLU A 173 -44.85 0.60 -21.08
CA GLU A 173 -45.68 1.72 -21.57
C GLU A 173 -44.91 3.05 -21.59
N ALA A 174 -43.65 3.08 -21.12
CA ALA A 174 -42.81 4.25 -21.28
C ALA A 174 -42.44 4.38 -22.76
N ALA A 175 -43.21 5.20 -23.47
CA ALA A 175 -42.83 5.74 -24.78
C ALA A 175 -42.15 7.10 -24.55
N PRO A 176 -40.83 7.14 -24.23
CA PRO A 176 -40.13 8.41 -24.13
C PRO A 176 -40.24 9.12 -25.49
N LYS A 177 -40.74 10.37 -25.48
CA LYS A 177 -40.98 11.19 -26.69
C LYS A 177 -39.70 11.64 -27.41
N GLY A 178 -38.55 11.07 -27.09
CA GLY A 178 -37.25 11.40 -27.65
C GLY A 178 -36.13 11.03 -26.69
N ALA A 179 -34.91 10.93 -27.22
CA ALA A 179 -33.71 10.86 -26.41
C ALA A 179 -33.57 12.17 -25.62
N GLN A 180 -33.34 12.08 -24.30
CA GLN A 180 -33.01 13.25 -23.50
C GLN A 180 -31.61 13.73 -23.87
N SER A 181 -31.38 15.05 -23.89
CA SER A 181 -30.08 15.64 -24.25
C SER A 181 -28.95 15.03 -23.41
N GLY A 182 -27.94 14.47 -24.08
CA GLY A 182 -26.83 13.75 -23.45
C GLY A 182 -27.03 12.25 -23.29
N SER A 183 -28.10 11.69 -23.85
CA SER A 183 -28.32 10.24 -23.92
C SER A 183 -27.50 9.62 -25.05
N VAL A 184 -26.93 8.43 -24.80
CA VAL A 184 -26.14 7.65 -25.78
C VAL A 184 -26.98 7.22 -27.00
N ALA A 185 -28.31 7.25 -26.89
CA ALA A 185 -29.23 6.96 -27.98
C ALA A 185 -29.43 8.14 -28.95
N GLU A 186 -28.89 9.32 -28.66
CA GLU A 186 -28.85 10.41 -29.64
C GLU A 186 -27.95 10.03 -30.83
N PRO A 187 -28.27 10.45 -32.07
CA PRO A 187 -27.46 10.10 -33.25
C PRO A 187 -26.01 10.59 -33.19
N ASN A 188 -25.67 11.51 -32.27
CA ASN A 188 -24.32 12.06 -32.14
C ASN A 188 -24.08 12.66 -30.72
N PRO A 189 -23.94 11.83 -29.67
CA PRO A 189 -23.89 12.26 -28.27
C PRO A 189 -22.59 12.97 -27.88
N HIS A 190 -21.63 13.07 -28.82
CA HIS A 190 -20.34 13.73 -28.64
C HIS A 190 -20.06 14.74 -29.76
N ALA A 191 -21.10 15.34 -30.35
CA ALA A 191 -20.94 16.37 -31.37
C ALA A 191 -19.99 17.50 -30.91
N ASP A 192 -20.03 17.81 -29.61
CA ASP A 192 -19.36 18.95 -29.02
C ASP A 192 -17.95 18.60 -28.47
N THR A 193 -17.64 17.30 -28.33
CA THR A 193 -16.34 16.80 -27.83
C THR A 193 -15.46 16.27 -28.96
N LYS A 194 -15.69 16.70 -30.21
CA LYS A 194 -14.75 16.46 -31.31
C LYS A 194 -13.61 17.50 -31.26
N LEU A 195 -12.71 17.33 -30.30
CA LEU A 195 -11.41 17.97 -30.32
C LEU A 195 -10.60 17.43 -31.52
N SER A 196 -10.46 18.29 -32.53
CA SER A 196 -9.32 18.34 -33.46
C SER A 196 -8.95 17.04 -34.19
N SER A 197 -9.66 16.73 -35.28
CA SER A 197 -9.03 16.10 -36.44
C SER A 197 -8.02 17.09 -37.04
N ALA A 198 -6.73 16.89 -36.75
CA ALA A 198 -5.64 17.65 -37.34
C ALA A 198 -5.62 17.46 -38.86
N ARG A 199 -6.16 18.46 -39.57
CA ARG A 199 -5.96 18.67 -41.00
C ARG A 199 -4.65 19.43 -41.15
N GLY A 200 -3.56 18.73 -41.48
CA GLY A 200 -2.24 19.37 -41.56
C GLY A 200 -1.08 18.40 -41.74
N LEU A 201 -1.14 17.59 -42.80
CA LEU A 201 0.04 16.97 -43.39
C LEU A 201 0.84 18.07 -44.13
N THR A 202 1.90 18.57 -43.51
CA THR A 202 3.10 19.03 -44.23
C THR A 202 4.32 18.63 -43.43
N GLN A 203 4.76 17.42 -43.71
CA GLN A 203 6.06 16.84 -43.35
C GLN A 203 7.16 17.47 -44.24
N GLU A 204 7.16 18.80 -44.38
CA GLU A 204 8.12 19.56 -45.18
C GLU A 204 8.40 20.89 -44.49
N ARG A 205 9.31 20.86 -43.51
CA ARG A 205 10.16 21.98 -43.05
C ARG A 205 10.80 21.54 -41.74
N PHE A 206 11.95 20.89 -41.85
CA PHE A 206 13.15 21.10 -41.05
C PHE A 206 14.12 20.03 -41.56
N GLY A 207 14.94 20.44 -42.52
CA GLY A 207 15.98 19.62 -43.12
C GLY A 207 17.14 19.43 -42.17
N ASP A 208 16.90 18.72 -41.08
CA ASP A 208 17.95 18.32 -40.15
C ASP A 208 18.28 16.85 -40.43
N THR A 209 19.16 16.67 -41.40
CA THR A 209 19.80 15.40 -41.73
C THR A 209 20.68 14.93 -40.58
N LEU A 210 20.45 13.67 -40.19
CA LEU A 210 20.98 12.97 -39.02
C LEU A 210 22.44 12.49 -39.20
N ALA A 211 23.28 13.28 -39.86
CA ALA A 211 24.63 12.86 -40.24
C ALA A 211 25.55 14.06 -40.47
N GLU A 212 26.03 14.69 -39.40
CA GLU A 212 27.35 15.34 -39.35
C GLU A 212 27.60 15.79 -37.90
N GLY A 213 28.53 15.10 -37.25
CA GLY A 213 29.08 15.52 -35.97
C GLY A 213 30.40 16.25 -36.22
N ASP A 214 30.54 17.46 -35.68
CA ASP A 214 31.69 17.84 -34.87
C ASP A 214 31.41 19.16 -34.10
N PRO A 215 32.05 19.38 -32.93
CA PRO A 215 31.62 20.35 -31.91
C PRO A 215 32.40 21.66 -31.94
N PRO A 216 32.00 22.65 -31.12
CA PRO A 216 32.97 23.53 -30.48
C PRO A 216 32.90 23.51 -28.95
N ALA A 217 34.08 23.32 -28.35
CA ALA A 217 34.46 23.58 -26.96
C ALA A 217 34.49 25.12 -26.67
N PRO A 218 34.93 25.67 -25.50
CA PRO A 218 35.55 25.03 -24.32
C PRO A 218 35.15 25.54 -22.90
N LYS A 219 35.48 24.69 -21.92
CA LYS A 219 36.07 24.92 -20.57
C LYS A 219 35.50 26.01 -19.65
N ARG A 220 34.83 25.56 -18.58
CA ARG A 220 34.82 26.24 -17.26
C ARG A 220 35.74 25.50 -16.29
N THR A 221 36.69 26.26 -15.75
CA THR A 221 37.75 25.91 -14.81
C THR A 221 37.21 25.62 -13.40
N VAL A 222 37.81 24.62 -12.74
CA VAL A 222 37.68 24.35 -11.30
C VAL A 222 38.92 24.85 -10.54
N SER A 223 38.65 25.54 -9.44
CA SER A 223 39.41 25.91 -8.22
C SER A 223 40.95 25.81 -8.11
N ARG A 224 41.55 26.78 -7.39
CA ARG A 224 42.62 26.49 -6.41
C ARG A 224 42.65 27.49 -5.24
N ALA A 225 42.75 26.93 -4.03
CA ALA A 225 43.06 27.57 -2.76
C ALA A 225 44.59 27.62 -2.52
N HIS A 226 45.04 28.66 -1.84
CA HIS A 226 46.26 28.72 -1.04
C HIS A 226 45.98 29.56 0.21
#